data_AF-A0A849E2A2-F1
#
_entry.id   AF-A0A849E2A2-F1
#
_cell.length_a   1.000
_cell.length_b   1.000
_cell.length_c   1.000
_cell.angle_alpha   90.00
_cell.angle_beta   90.00
_cell.angle_gamma   90.00
#
_symmetry.space_group_name_H-M   'P 1'
#
loop_
_entity.id
_entity.type
_entity.pdbx_description
1 polymer ?
#
loop_
_entity_poly.entity_id
_entity_poly.type
_entity_poly.pdbx_seq_one_letter_code
_entity_poly.pdbx_strand_id
1 'polypeptide(L)'
;YAYYMKGLVKFNNETSFFQSLFSAELSQRDATGAREAFEHFSELMRRFPESKYSVDARQRMIYLRNRLAEYEIHVARFYMSREAYLAAANRAKYVVEHYPKTPAVEQALNIMVTAYDLLQLEELATQTRQVIEYNYPKKG
;
A
#
# COMPACT_ATOMS: atom_id res chain seq x y z
N TYR A 1 -0.61 6.96 -26.79
CA TYR A 1 -0.92 8.28 -26.18
C TYR A 1 -2.13 8.23 -25.25
N ALA A 2 -3.27 7.66 -25.69
CA ALA A 2 -4.50 7.61 -24.89
C ALA A 2 -4.37 6.94 -23.49
N TYR A 3 -3.64 5.82 -23.37
CA TYR A 3 -3.45 5.13 -22.08
C TYR A 3 -2.71 5.97 -21.03
N TYR A 4 -1.65 6.66 -21.46
CA TYR A 4 -0.90 7.56 -20.58
C TYR A 4 -1.79 8.71 -20.07
N MET A 5 -2.56 9.34 -20.96
CA MET A 5 -3.46 10.43 -20.57
C MET A 5 -4.60 9.97 -19.65
N LYS A 6 -5.16 8.78 -19.87
CA LYS A 6 -6.14 8.18 -18.94
C LYS A 6 -5.54 7.98 -17.55
N GLY A 7 -4.33 7.42 -17.45
CA GLY A 7 -3.62 7.26 -16.19
C GLY A 7 -3.33 8.61 -15.51
N LEU A 8 -2.88 9.60 -16.28
CA LEU A 8 -2.53 10.93 -15.76
C LEU A 8 -3.74 11.70 -15.20
N VAL A 9 -4.90 11.62 -15.85
CA VAL A 9 -6.14 12.25 -15.34
C VAL A 9 -6.53 11.66 -13.99
N LYS A 10 -6.47 10.33 -13.84
CA LYS A 10 -6.77 9.64 -12.58
C LYS A 10 -5.73 9.94 -11.50
N PHE A 11 -4.45 9.98 -11.87
CA PHE A 11 -3.33 10.34 -10.99
C PHE A 11 -3.44 11.76 -10.44
N ASN A 12 -3.73 12.75 -11.28
CA ASN A 12 -3.79 14.15 -10.82
C ASN A 12 -4.95 14.37 -9.83
N ASN A 13 -6.08 13.68 -10.03
CA ASN A 13 -7.19 13.69 -9.08
C ASN A 13 -6.80 13.02 -7.75
N GLU A 14 -5.98 11.97 -7.80
CA GLU A 14 -5.44 11.28 -6.64
C GLU A 14 -4.45 12.14 -5.84
N THR A 15 -3.52 12.85 -6.50
CA THR A 15 -2.51 13.64 -5.80
C THR A 15 -3.16 14.78 -5.02
N SER A 16 -4.22 15.38 -5.59
CA SER A 16 -5.04 16.39 -4.91
C SER A 16 -5.83 15.80 -3.72
N PHE A 17 -6.30 14.54 -3.83
CA PHE A 17 -6.95 13.81 -2.74
C PHE A 17 -5.98 13.49 -1.58
N PHE A 18 -4.75 13.11 -1.90
CA PHE A 18 -3.75 12.71 -0.92
C PHE A 18 -3.09 13.89 -0.20
N GLN A 19 -3.09 15.08 -0.80
CA GLN A 19 -2.76 16.33 -0.09
C GLN A 19 -3.85 16.69 0.94
N SER A 20 -5.10 16.29 0.69
CA SER A 20 -6.23 16.44 1.63
C SER A 20 -6.22 15.40 2.75
N LEU A 21 -5.43 14.32 2.69
CA LEU A 21 -5.35 13.28 3.74
C LEU A 21 -4.81 13.76 5.09
N PHE A 22 -4.30 14.99 5.14
CA PHE A 22 -3.96 15.70 6.38
C PHE A 22 -5.14 16.46 7.01
N SER A 23 -6.30 16.49 6.36
CA SER A 23 -7.57 17.05 6.86
C SER A 23 -8.47 15.91 7.34
N ALA A 24 -8.90 15.97 8.60
CA ALA A 24 -9.54 14.91 9.39
C ALA A 24 -10.93 14.39 8.90
N GLU A 25 -11.29 14.55 7.62
CA GLU A 25 -12.63 14.25 7.09
C GLU A 25 -12.57 13.34 5.86
N LEU A 26 -11.95 12.16 6.00
CA LEU A 26 -11.67 11.27 4.86
C LEU A 26 -11.92 9.78 5.09
N SER A 27 -12.61 9.42 6.17
CA SER A 27 -13.03 8.02 6.40
C SER A 27 -13.94 7.45 5.30
N GLN A 28 -14.35 8.25 4.31
CA GLN A 28 -15.25 7.86 3.22
C GLN A 28 -14.66 7.89 1.80
N ARG A 29 -13.39 8.30 1.59
CA ARG A 29 -12.86 8.45 0.23
C ARG A 29 -11.93 7.29 -0.18
N ASP A 30 -12.35 6.64 -1.26
CA ASP A 30 -11.88 5.36 -1.79
C ASP A 30 -10.56 5.48 -2.59
N ALA A 31 -9.66 4.51 -2.41
CA ALA A 31 -8.41 4.34 -3.15
C ALA A 31 -8.59 3.95 -4.63
N THR A 32 -9.84 3.82 -5.11
CA THR A 32 -10.19 3.46 -6.50
C THR A 32 -9.48 4.30 -7.55
N GLY A 33 -9.36 5.62 -7.37
CA GLY A 33 -8.64 6.47 -8.34
C GLY A 33 -7.16 6.10 -8.51
N ALA A 34 -6.48 5.76 -7.40
CA ALA A 34 -5.09 5.31 -7.42
C ALA A 34 -4.94 3.94 -8.11
N ARG A 35 -5.89 3.03 -7.85
CA ARG A 35 -5.92 1.69 -8.46
C ARG A 35 -6.15 1.77 -9.97
N GLU A 36 -7.13 2.54 -10.42
CA GLU A 36 -7.39 2.76 -11.85
C GLU A 36 -6.21 3.41 -12.57
N ALA A 37 -5.57 4.42 -11.95
CA ALA A 37 -4.37 5.04 -12.50
C ALA A 37 -3.23 4.01 -12.68
N PHE A 38 -3.02 3.16 -11.66
CA PHE A 38 -2.01 2.11 -11.71
C PHE A 38 -2.31 1.10 -12.83
N GLU A 39 -3.56 0.68 -12.99
CA GLU A 39 -4.00 -0.24 -14.04
C GLU A 39 -3.75 0.35 -15.45
N HIS A 40 -4.06 1.63 -15.65
CA HIS A 40 -3.82 2.29 -16.93
C HIS A 40 -2.33 2.43 -17.27
N PHE A 41 -1.48 2.77 -16.29
CA PHE A 41 -0.03 2.80 -16.50
C PHE A 41 0.53 1.39 -16.71
N SER A 42 0.02 0.39 -16.00
CA SER A 42 0.38 -1.02 -16.19
C SER A 42 0.05 -1.51 -17.60
N GLU A 43 -1.11 -1.14 -18.13
CA GLU A 43 -1.49 -1.46 -19.50
C GLU A 43 -0.58 -0.79 -20.54
N LEU A 44 -0.21 0.47 -20.33
CA LEU A 44 0.78 1.16 -21.17
C LEU A 44 2.11 0.40 -21.17
N MET A 45 2.61 0.02 -19.99
CA MET A 45 3.88 -0.71 -19.85
C MET A 45 3.84 -2.09 -20.51
N ARG A 46 2.71 -2.79 -20.41
CA ARG A 46 2.53 -4.12 -20.99
C ARG A 46 2.43 -4.09 -22.52
N ARG A 47 1.71 -3.12 -23.08
CA ARG A 47 1.46 -3.03 -24.53
C ARG A 47 2.56 -2.26 -25.28
N PHE A 48 3.18 -1.28 -24.64
CA PHE A 48 4.12 -0.35 -25.27
C PHE A 48 5.35 -0.11 -24.36
N PRO A 49 6.16 -1.15 -24.06
CA PRO A 49 7.28 -1.02 -23.12
C PRO A 49 8.32 0.01 -23.55
N GLU A 50 8.55 0.18 -24.86
CA GLU A 50 9.49 1.14 -25.45
C GLU A 50 8.89 2.55 -25.69
N SER A 51 7.71 2.84 -25.12
CA SER A 51 7.14 4.18 -25.23
C SER A 51 8.05 5.23 -24.60
N LYS A 52 8.12 6.42 -25.21
CA LYS A 52 8.77 7.59 -24.59
C LYS A 52 8.19 7.97 -23.21
N TYR A 53 6.99 7.48 -22.88
CA TYR A 53 6.33 7.72 -21.59
C TYR A 53 6.58 6.61 -20.56
N SER A 54 7.24 5.51 -20.93
CA SER A 54 7.41 4.33 -20.06
C SER A 54 8.18 4.65 -18.78
N VAL A 55 9.19 5.53 -18.85
CA VAL A 55 9.98 5.94 -17.67
C VAL A 55 9.11 6.69 -16.66
N ASP A 56 8.35 7.69 -17.11
CA ASP A 56 7.46 8.48 -16.24
C ASP A 56 6.31 7.61 -15.69
N ALA A 57 5.66 6.80 -16.54
CA ALA A 57 4.62 5.87 -16.10
C ALA A 57 5.12 4.90 -15.01
N ARG A 58 6.34 4.37 -15.15
CA ARG A 58 6.96 3.51 -14.13
C ARG A 58 7.17 4.25 -12.81
N GLN A 59 7.65 5.48 -12.83
CA GLN A 59 7.81 6.30 -11.62
C GLN A 59 6.47 6.56 -10.93
N ARG A 60 5.43 6.90 -11.70
CA ARG A 60 4.07 7.09 -11.16
C ARG A 60 3.48 5.80 -10.60
N MET A 61 3.72 4.65 -11.23
CA MET A 61 3.31 3.35 -10.70
C MET A 61 3.97 3.05 -9.36
N ILE A 62 5.25 3.36 -9.18
CA ILE A 62 5.96 3.22 -7.89
C ILE A 62 5.30 4.11 -6.84
N TYR A 63 5.05 5.38 -7.16
CA TYR A 63 4.35 6.30 -6.26
C TYR A 63 2.97 5.76 -5.85
N LEU A 64 2.13 5.39 -6.82
CA LEU A 64 0.77 4.89 -6.57
C LEU A 64 0.79 3.62 -5.71
N ARG A 65 1.75 2.72 -5.96
CA ARG A 65 1.93 1.50 -5.16
C ARG A 65 2.27 1.83 -3.71
N ASN A 66 3.14 2.81 -3.47
CA ASN A 66 3.47 3.27 -2.12
C ASN A 66 2.24 3.89 -1.43
N ARG A 67 1.48 4.75 -2.13
CA ARG A 67 0.26 5.37 -1.59
C ARG A 67 -0.83 4.36 -1.24
N LEU A 68 -1.06 3.38 -2.11
CA LEU A 68 -2.00 2.29 -1.86
C LEU A 68 -1.60 1.45 -0.63
N ALA A 69 -0.30 1.19 -0.45
CA ALA A 69 0.20 0.48 0.72
C ALA A 69 0.03 1.31 2.01
N GLU A 70 0.33 2.61 1.97
CA GLU A 70 0.13 3.53 3.10
C GLU A 70 -1.34 3.64 3.50
N TYR A 71 -2.27 3.65 2.54
CA TYR A 71 -3.70 3.64 2.81
C TYR A 71 -4.11 2.40 3.60
N GLU A 72 -3.69 1.21 3.19
CA GLU A 72 -3.99 -0.03 3.92
C GLU A 72 -3.38 -0.04 5.33
N ILE A 73 -2.17 0.51 5.51
CA ILE A 73 -1.58 0.71 6.84
C ILE A 73 -2.45 1.63 7.71
N HIS A 74 -2.96 2.73 7.15
CA HIS A 74 -3.83 3.64 7.87
C HIS A 74 -5.12 2.93 8.33
N VAL A 75 -5.75 2.16 7.44
CA VAL A 75 -6.94 1.35 7.76
C VAL A 75 -6.61 0.29 8.81
N ALA A 76 -5.45 -0.37 8.72
CA ALA A 76 -5.00 -1.33 9.73
C ALA A 76 -4.83 -0.68 11.11
N ARG A 77 -4.23 0.50 11.20
CA ARG A 77 -4.10 1.27 12.45
C ARG A 77 -5.45 1.69 13.01
N PHE A 78 -6.38 2.09 12.15
CA PHE A 78 -7.76 2.37 12.56
C PHE A 78 -8.39 1.13 13.21
N TYR A 79 -8.28 -0.05 12.60
CA TYR A 79 -8.79 -1.29 13.22
C TYR A 79 -8.05 -1.67 14.51
N MET A 80 -6.74 -1.47 14.60
CA MET A 80 -5.99 -1.66 15.86
C MET A 80 -6.57 -0.79 16.98
N SER A 81 -6.85 0.50 16.72
CA SER A 81 -7.44 1.42 17.72
C SER A 81 -8.86 1.06 18.16
N ARG A 82 -9.53 0.17 17.43
CA ARG A 82 -10.87 -0.35 17.72
C ARG A 82 -10.85 -1.78 18.25
N GLU A 83 -9.66 -2.29 18.60
CA GLU A 83 -9.44 -3.66 19.07
C GLU A 83 -9.89 -4.75 18.08
N ALA A 84 -10.08 -4.38 16.81
CA ALA A 84 -10.46 -5.28 15.73
C ALA A 84 -9.20 -5.93 15.13
N TYR A 85 -8.46 -6.67 15.96
CA TYR A 85 -7.12 -7.17 15.64
C TYR A 85 -7.08 -8.08 14.41
N LEU A 86 -8.10 -8.92 14.20
CA LEU A 86 -8.17 -9.77 13.01
C LEU A 86 -8.30 -8.93 11.72
N ALA A 87 -9.11 -7.88 11.75
CA ALA A 87 -9.26 -6.97 10.61
C ALA A 87 -7.97 -6.18 10.35
N ALA A 88 -7.30 -5.73 11.41
CA ALA A 88 -6.00 -5.06 11.31
C ALA A 88 -4.93 -6.00 10.71
N ALA A 89 -4.84 -7.24 11.19
CA ALA A 89 -3.92 -8.24 10.67
C ALA A 89 -4.19 -8.54 9.19
N ASN A 90 -5.46 -8.66 8.78
CA ASN A 90 -5.82 -8.89 7.38
C ASN A 90 -5.43 -7.72 6.47
N ARG A 91 -5.60 -6.48 6.93
CA ARG A 91 -5.19 -5.27 6.18
C ARG A 91 -3.68 -5.19 6.03
N ALA A 92 -2.94 -5.46 7.11
CA ALA A 92 -1.49 -5.50 7.07
C ALA A 92 -0.96 -6.64 6.19
N LYS A 93 -1.53 -7.85 6.31
CA LYS A 93 -1.21 -8.99 5.44
C LYS A 93 -1.42 -8.65 3.95
N TYR A 94 -2.50 -7.95 3.61
CA TYR A 94 -2.76 -7.49 2.25
C TYR A 94 -1.60 -6.63 1.70
N VAL A 95 -1.00 -5.75 2.52
CA VAL A 95 0.17 -4.95 2.13
C VAL A 95 1.37 -5.83 1.80
N VAL A 96 1.66 -6.83 2.63
CA VAL A 96 2.78 -7.77 2.42
C VAL A 96 2.60 -8.54 1.11
N GLU A 97 1.39 -9.00 0.82
CA GLU A 97 1.08 -9.81 -0.37
C GLU A 97 1.01 -9.00 -1.66
N HIS A 98 0.36 -7.83 -1.64
CA HIS A 98 0.03 -7.08 -2.87
C HIS A 98 0.98 -5.92 -3.14
N TYR A 99 1.63 -5.39 -2.10
CA TYR A 99 2.57 -4.29 -2.19
C TYR A 99 3.98 -4.64 -1.67
N PRO A 100 4.57 -5.80 -2.02
CA PRO A 100 5.95 -6.08 -1.65
C PRO A 100 6.89 -4.99 -2.21
N LYS A 101 8.00 -4.76 -1.51
CA LYS A 101 9.02 -3.74 -1.79
C LYS A 101 8.60 -2.29 -1.54
N THR A 102 7.37 -2.05 -1.06
CA THR A 102 7.02 -0.71 -0.56
C THR A 102 7.62 -0.51 0.85
N PRO A 103 7.96 0.73 1.24
CA PRO A 103 8.42 1.01 2.61
C PRO A 103 7.39 0.61 3.70
N ALA A 104 6.11 0.52 3.33
CA ALA A 104 5.02 0.14 4.22
C ALA A 104 5.08 -1.33 4.69
N VAL A 105 5.82 -2.20 4.02
CA VAL A 105 5.89 -3.64 4.36
C VAL A 105 6.40 -3.86 5.79
N GLU A 106 7.43 -3.13 6.22
CA GLU A 106 7.96 -3.25 7.59
C GLU A 106 6.89 -2.86 8.63
N GLN A 107 6.13 -1.79 8.36
CA GLN A 107 5.05 -1.38 9.25
C GLN A 107 3.90 -2.40 9.27
N ALA A 108 3.59 -3.00 8.12
CA ALA A 108 2.58 -4.05 8.03
C ALA A 108 2.97 -5.26 8.87
N LEU A 109 4.21 -5.75 8.73
CA LEU A 109 4.70 -6.89 9.51
C LEU A 109 4.65 -6.60 11.02
N ASN A 110 5.01 -5.40 11.46
CA ASN A 110 4.90 -5.02 12.87
C ASN A 110 3.44 -5.02 13.37
N ILE A 111 2.50 -4.49 12.57
CA ILE A 111 1.06 -4.56 12.90
C ILE A 111 0.58 -6.01 12.98
N MET A 112 1.02 -6.88 12.06
CA MET A 112 0.69 -8.31 12.09
C MET A 112 1.19 -8.97 13.37
N VAL A 113 2.46 -8.75 13.78
CA VAL A 113 2.99 -9.27 15.05
C VAL A 113 2.12 -8.84 16.23
N THR A 114 1.89 -7.54 16.38
CA THR A 114 1.08 -7.01 17.49
C THR A 114 -0.34 -7.56 17.49
N ALA A 115 -1.00 -7.62 16.33
CA ALA A 115 -2.34 -8.15 16.22
C ALA A 115 -2.39 -9.65 16.53
N TYR A 116 -1.42 -10.45 16.07
CA TYR A 116 -1.34 -11.87 16.37
C TYR A 116 -1.06 -12.15 17.84
N ASP A 117 -0.21 -11.34 18.49
CA ASP A 117 0.02 -11.43 19.94
C ASP A 117 -1.26 -11.18 20.74
N LEU A 118 -2.02 -10.13 20.39
CA LEU A 118 -3.28 -9.79 21.05
C LEU A 118 -4.38 -10.83 20.81
N LEU A 119 -4.31 -11.57 19.70
CA LEU A 119 -5.19 -12.68 19.37
C LEU A 119 -4.71 -14.03 19.94
N GLN A 120 -3.57 -14.06 20.62
CA GLN A 120 -2.94 -15.29 21.14
C GLN A 120 -2.58 -16.31 20.03
N LEU A 121 -2.24 -15.82 18.84
CA LEU A 121 -1.80 -16.62 17.69
C LEU A 121 -0.28 -16.69 17.63
N GLU A 122 0.32 -17.37 18.62
CA GLU A 122 1.77 -17.35 18.88
C GLU A 122 2.62 -17.83 17.69
N GLU A 123 2.17 -18.87 16.98
CA GLU A 123 2.87 -19.38 15.80
C GLU A 123 2.98 -18.32 14.71
N LEU A 124 1.88 -17.64 14.39
CA LEU A 124 1.84 -16.59 13.37
C LEU A 124 2.66 -15.37 13.79
N ALA A 125 2.57 -14.97 15.06
CA ALA A 125 3.40 -13.89 15.58
C ALA A 125 4.89 -14.22 15.45
N THR A 126 5.29 -15.45 15.81
CA THR A 126 6.68 -15.91 15.73
C THR A 126 7.18 -15.95 14.30
N GLN A 127 6.42 -16.55 13.38
CA GLN A 127 6.76 -16.57 11.95
C GLN A 127 6.92 -15.16 11.39
N THR A 128 6.02 -14.24 11.76
CA THR A 128 6.09 -12.85 11.30
C THR A 128 7.32 -12.13 11.85
N ARG A 129 7.69 -12.35 13.12
CA ARG A 129 8.94 -11.80 13.70
C ARG A 129 10.18 -12.31 12.97
N GLN A 130 10.24 -13.60 12.63
CA GLN A 130 11.37 -14.17 11.86
C GLN A 130 11.50 -13.50 10.49
N VAL A 131 10.38 -13.21 9.82
CA VAL A 131 10.39 -12.46 8.55
C VAL A 131 10.95 -11.04 8.74
N ILE A 132 10.59 -10.37 9.85
CA ILE A 132 11.15 -9.05 10.18
C ILE A 132 12.66 -9.16 10.43
N GLU A 133 13.10 -10.10 11.26
CA GLU A 133 14.52 -10.28 11.59
C GLU A 133 15.38 -10.58 10.36
N TYR A 134 14.87 -11.40 9.44
CA TYR A 134 15.57 -11.75 8.22
C TYR A 134 15.67 -10.58 7.22
N ASN A 135 14.61 -9.78 7.06
CA ASN A 135 14.54 -8.75 6.01
C ASN A 135 14.89 -7.33 6.51
N TYR A 136 14.72 -7.08 7.80
CA TYR A 136 14.90 -5.78 8.46
C TYR A 136 15.75 -5.95 9.73
N PRO A 137 16.95 -6.56 9.65
CA PRO A 137 17.84 -6.61 10.81
C PRO A 137 18.11 -5.18 11.25
N LYS A 138 17.91 -4.89 12.54
CA LYS A 138 18.16 -3.57 13.12
C LYS A 138 19.51 -3.07 12.60
N LYS A 139 19.51 -1.93 11.90
CA LYS A 139 20.75 -1.17 11.69
C LYS A 139 21.20 -0.74 13.09
N GLY A 140 22.23 -1.41 13.61
CA GLY A 140 22.92 -1.00 14.83
C GLY A 140 23.48 0.40 14.71
#